data_AF-A0A1Q7GUJ0-F1
#
_entry.id   AF-A0A1Q7GUJ0-F1
#
_cell.length_a   1.000
_cell.length_b   1.000
_cell.length_c   1.000
_cell.angle_alpha   90.00
_cell.angle_beta   90.00
_cell.angle_gamma   90.00
#
_symmetry.space_group_name_H-M   'P 1'
#
loop_
_entity.id
_entity.type
_entity.pdbx_description
1 polymer ?
#
loop_
_entity_poly.entity_id
_entity_poly.type
_entity_poly.pdbx_seq_one_letter_code
_entity_poly.pdbx_strand_id
1 'polypeptide(L)'
;MTTSRYGDFALYRRLARQARSSWPYIAMLFLVGLLASPLALLAPLPLKIAVDSVLGSRPLPRFLDALVPTAVTRAPTVLLGLVHGDFSGKNMRLRSSNRNSTVVVFDWEDAAWGVPALDLAQLAVPSSKLSANPDIHTYWSTVRERWPEASPEAWRRLADCGTVFRTLSALSWDAQNLAHDWAHAYVGGMHVYAAEFDHALERLEWNQ
;
A
#
# COMPACT_ATOMS: atom_id res chain seq x y z
N MET A 1 3.18 -34.31 -42.19
CA MET A 1 3.20 -33.97 -40.75
C MET A 1 4.52 -33.29 -40.44
N THR A 2 4.52 -31.96 -40.26
CA THR A 2 5.70 -31.18 -39.86
C THR A 2 5.24 -30.14 -38.85
N THR A 3 5.29 -30.49 -37.57
CA THR A 3 5.05 -29.55 -36.46
C THR A 3 6.31 -28.71 -36.29
N SER A 4 6.30 -27.51 -36.86
CA SER A 4 7.36 -26.53 -36.66
C SER A 4 7.41 -26.14 -35.18
N ARG A 5 8.56 -26.41 -34.57
CA ARG A 5 9.01 -25.88 -33.27
C ARG A 5 9.27 -24.38 -33.43
N TYR A 6 8.22 -23.60 -33.71
CA TYR A 6 8.25 -22.13 -33.63
C TYR A 6 8.42 -21.78 -32.16
N GLY A 7 9.69 -21.77 -31.74
CA GLY A 7 10.09 -21.92 -30.36
C GLY A 7 9.49 -20.85 -29.46
N ASP A 8 9.06 -21.28 -28.28
CA ASP A 8 8.56 -20.45 -27.18
C ASP A 8 9.42 -19.21 -26.96
N PHE A 9 10.72 -19.27 -27.25
CA PHE A 9 11.63 -18.13 -27.19
C PHE A 9 11.24 -16.95 -28.08
N ALA A 10 10.73 -17.21 -29.29
CA ALA A 10 10.23 -16.14 -30.18
C ALA A 10 8.92 -15.55 -29.66
N LEU A 11 8.08 -16.37 -29.01
CA LEU A 11 6.85 -15.97 -28.34
C LEU A 11 7.17 -15.12 -27.09
N TYR A 12 8.03 -15.60 -26.19
CA TYR A 12 8.54 -14.87 -25.03
C TYR A 12 9.20 -13.56 -25.45
N ARG A 13 10.03 -13.55 -26.49
CA ARG A 13 10.65 -12.30 -27.00
C ARG A 13 9.64 -11.33 -27.61
N ARG A 14 8.53 -11.82 -28.16
CA ARG A 14 7.43 -10.96 -28.65
C ARG A 14 6.65 -10.39 -27.48
N LEU A 15 6.25 -11.22 -26.53
CA LEU A 15 5.56 -10.82 -25.30
C LEU A 15 6.40 -9.83 -24.48
N ALA A 16 7.68 -10.10 -24.28
CA ALA A 16 8.62 -9.21 -23.61
C ALA A 16 8.75 -7.84 -24.30
N ARG A 17 8.72 -7.80 -25.64
CA ARG A 17 8.72 -6.54 -26.40
C ARG A 17 7.38 -5.82 -26.33
N GLN A 18 6.27 -6.55 -26.30
CA GLN A 18 4.94 -5.97 -26.18
C GLN A 18 4.71 -5.39 -24.78
N ALA A 19 5.28 -6.01 -23.75
CA ALA A 19 5.29 -5.51 -22.38
C ALA A 19 6.37 -4.43 -22.13
N ARG A 20 7.09 -3.92 -23.15
CA ARG A 20 8.22 -2.98 -22.99
C ARG A 20 7.88 -1.77 -22.11
N SER A 21 6.68 -1.22 -22.26
CA SER A 21 6.18 -0.10 -21.44
C SER A 21 6.02 -0.44 -19.96
N SER A 22 5.83 -1.72 -19.63
CA SER A 22 5.56 -2.21 -18.28
C SER A 22 6.81 -2.71 -17.55
N TRP A 23 7.96 -2.84 -18.23
CA TRP A 23 9.22 -3.30 -17.63
C TRP A 23 9.70 -2.47 -16.44
N PRO A 24 9.58 -1.13 -16.42
CA PRO A 24 9.96 -0.35 -15.24
C PRO A 24 9.17 -0.76 -14.00
N TYR A 25 7.86 -0.97 -14.14
CA TYR A 25 6.98 -1.45 -13.06
C TYR A 25 7.31 -2.88 -12.63
N ILE A 26 7.58 -3.78 -13.59
CA ILE A 26 8.03 -5.16 -13.30
C ILE A 26 9.35 -5.16 -12.53
N ALA A 27 10.32 -4.35 -12.95
CA ALA A 27 11.60 -4.22 -12.27
C ALA A 27 11.43 -3.61 -10.87
N MET A 28 10.57 -2.61 -10.72
CA MET A 28 10.25 -2.00 -9.43
C MET A 28 9.58 -3.01 -8.48
N LEU A 29 8.56 -3.74 -8.93
CA LEU A 29 7.94 -4.84 -8.18
C LEU A 29 8.95 -5.90 -7.78
N PHE A 30 9.84 -6.29 -8.70
CA PHE A 30 10.87 -7.28 -8.44
C PHE A 30 11.84 -6.79 -7.35
N LEU A 31 12.29 -5.53 -7.43
CA LEU A 31 13.16 -4.92 -6.42
C LEU A 31 12.45 -4.80 -5.06
N VAL A 32 11.18 -4.40 -5.05
CA VAL A 32 10.37 -4.34 -3.82
C VAL A 32 10.20 -5.74 -3.23
N GLY A 33 9.87 -6.76 -4.03
CA GLY A 33 9.74 -8.14 -3.57
C GLY A 33 11.06 -8.75 -3.09
N LEU A 34 12.17 -8.41 -3.74
CA LEU A 34 13.52 -8.81 -3.33
C LEU A 34 13.88 -8.19 -1.97
N LEU A 35 13.48 -6.94 -1.72
CA LEU A 35 13.67 -6.25 -0.44
C LEU A 35 12.66 -6.66 0.64
N ALA A 36 11.48 -7.15 0.25
CA ALA A 36 10.45 -7.62 1.19
C ALA A 36 10.93 -8.82 2.03
N SER A 37 11.72 -9.73 1.45
CA SER A 37 12.26 -10.90 2.15
C SER A 37 13.21 -10.54 3.32
N PRO A 38 14.26 -9.71 3.14
CA PRO A 38 15.06 -9.24 4.27
C PRO A 38 14.28 -8.34 5.23
N LEU A 39 13.28 -7.57 4.77
CA LEU A 39 12.38 -6.82 5.66
C LEU A 39 11.48 -7.73 6.50
N ALA A 40 10.98 -8.83 5.96
CA ALA A 40 10.18 -9.81 6.68
C ALA A 40 11.01 -10.55 7.75
N LEU A 41 12.30 -10.78 7.47
CA LEU A 41 13.26 -11.27 8.47
C LEU A 41 13.55 -10.25 9.58
N LEU A 42 13.32 -8.95 9.32
CA LEU A 42 13.33 -7.88 10.33
C LEU A 42 11.96 -7.70 11.01
N ALA A 43 10.85 -8.22 10.47
CA ALA A 43 9.50 -8.10 11.02
C ALA A 43 9.27 -8.67 12.45
N PRO A 44 10.07 -9.61 13.01
CA PRO A 44 9.94 -9.93 14.44
C PRO A 44 10.48 -8.81 15.36
N LEU A 45 11.20 -7.81 14.85
CA LEU A 45 11.72 -6.69 15.64
C LEU A 45 10.66 -5.62 15.96
N PRO A 46 9.82 -5.14 15.02
CA PRO A 46 8.75 -4.19 15.31
C PRO A 46 7.80 -4.64 16.41
N LEU A 47 7.43 -5.93 16.46
CA LEU A 47 6.51 -6.44 17.47
C LEU A 47 7.15 -6.42 18.87
N LYS A 48 8.42 -6.81 18.99
CA LYS A 48 9.15 -6.80 20.26
C LYS A 48 9.48 -5.38 20.73
N ILE A 49 9.82 -4.48 19.82
CA ILE A 49 10.09 -3.07 20.11
C ILE A 49 8.79 -2.32 20.45
N ALA A 50 7.67 -2.60 19.77
CA ALA A 50 6.38 -2.01 20.11
C ALA A 50 5.91 -2.41 21.50
N VAL A 51 6.08 -3.68 21.88
CA VAL A 51 5.80 -4.18 23.24
C VAL A 51 6.72 -3.50 24.27
N ASP A 52 8.02 -3.44 24.01
CA ASP A 52 9.00 -2.90 24.98
C ASP A 52 8.99 -1.36 25.09
N SER A 53 8.62 -0.63 24.03
CA SER A 53 8.61 0.85 24.01
C SER A 53 7.26 1.46 24.39
N VAL A 54 6.12 0.85 24.01
CA VAL A 54 4.79 1.42 24.25
C VAL A 54 4.21 0.99 25.60
N LEU A 55 4.49 -0.23 26.07
CA LEU A 55 4.12 -0.65 27.43
C LEU A 55 5.22 -0.32 28.46
N GLY A 56 6.46 -0.09 28.02
CA GLY A 56 7.63 0.08 28.91
C GLY A 56 8.21 1.49 29.04
N SER A 57 7.64 2.50 28.37
CA SER A 57 8.15 3.90 28.40
C SER A 57 9.64 4.05 28.05
N ARG A 58 10.17 3.24 27.12
CA ARG A 58 11.59 3.32 26.70
C ARG A 58 11.73 3.89 25.27
N PRO A 59 12.61 4.89 25.06
CA PRO A 59 12.85 5.46 23.73
C PRO A 59 13.45 4.43 22.77
N LEU A 60 13.22 4.63 21.47
CA LEU A 60 13.64 3.72 20.40
C LEU A 60 15.18 3.50 20.39
N PRO A 61 15.66 2.27 20.09
CA PRO A 61 17.09 1.99 19.99
C PRO A 61 17.77 2.72 18.81
N ARG A 62 18.95 3.31 19.05
CA ARG A 62 19.73 4.12 18.08
C ARG A 62 20.05 3.44 16.74
N PHE A 63 19.94 2.11 16.62
CA PHE A 63 20.18 1.41 15.35
C PHE A 63 19.02 1.57 14.35
N LEU A 64 17.83 1.98 14.80
CA LEU A 64 16.70 2.31 13.92
C LEU A 64 16.82 3.71 13.29
N ASP A 65 17.61 4.62 13.86
CA ASP A 65 17.89 5.94 13.27
C ASP A 65 18.59 5.83 11.91
N ALA A 66 19.25 4.70 11.63
CA ALA A 66 19.95 4.44 10.37
C ALA A 66 19.06 3.82 9.28
N LEU A 67 17.94 3.19 9.66
CA LEU A 67 17.03 2.48 8.75
C LEU A 67 15.75 3.26 8.45
N VAL A 68 15.41 4.23 9.30
CA VAL A 68 14.31 5.16 9.08
C VAL A 68 14.82 6.32 8.23
N PRO A 69 14.26 6.57 7.03
CA PRO A 69 14.65 7.70 6.20
C PRO A 69 14.62 9.00 7.00
N THR A 70 15.62 9.86 6.82
CA THR A 70 15.74 11.16 7.51
C THR A 70 14.54 12.10 7.34
N ALA A 71 13.66 11.80 6.38
CA ALA A 71 12.36 12.47 6.19
C ALA A 71 11.32 12.08 7.26
N VAL A 72 11.38 10.86 7.80
CA VAL A 72 10.45 10.36 8.84
C VAL A 72 10.91 10.80 10.23
N THR A 73 12.22 10.99 10.46
CA THR A 73 12.77 11.44 11.75
C THR A 73 12.60 12.94 12.01
N ARG A 74 12.16 13.74 11.03
CA ARG A 74 11.80 15.16 11.20
C ARG A 74 10.30 15.42 11.25
N ALA A 75 9.45 14.44 10.97
CA ALA A 75 8.02 14.55 11.20
C ALA A 75 7.75 14.47 12.72
N PRO A 76 6.85 15.29 13.28
CA PRO A 76 6.61 15.35 14.71
C PRO A 76 6.20 13.97 15.20
N THR A 77 7.04 13.35 16.04
CA THR A 77 6.79 12.13 16.83
C THR A 77 5.74 11.20 16.21
N VAL A 78 6.11 10.65 15.04
CA VAL A 78 5.49 9.57 14.25
C VAL A 78 3.99 9.40 14.49
N LEU A 79 3.16 9.71 13.50
CA LEU A 79 1.72 9.39 13.40
C LEU A 79 1.46 7.88 13.52
N LEU A 80 1.81 7.26 14.65
CA LEU A 80 1.79 5.83 14.87
C LEU A 80 0.42 5.45 15.42
N GLY A 81 -0.32 4.70 14.63
CA GLY A 81 -1.61 4.13 14.99
C GLY A 81 -1.65 2.65 14.65
N LEU A 82 -2.74 2.01 15.07
CA LEU A 82 -3.09 0.70 14.54
C LEU A 82 -3.62 0.90 13.11
N VAL A 83 -2.94 0.27 12.16
CA VAL A 83 -3.28 0.26 10.73
C VAL A 83 -3.88 -1.11 10.41
N HIS A 84 -4.92 -1.15 9.59
CA HIS A 84 -5.57 -2.38 9.16
C HIS A 84 -4.74 -3.12 8.09
N GLY A 85 -4.02 -2.40 7.24
CA GLY A 85 -3.14 -2.98 6.21
C GLY A 85 -3.88 -3.35 4.92
N ASP A 86 -5.09 -3.88 5.06
CA ASP A 86 -6.01 -4.17 3.95
C ASP A 86 -7.35 -3.41 4.02
N PHE A 87 -7.29 -2.10 4.32
CA PHE A 87 -8.51 -1.30 4.49
C PHE A 87 -9.21 -1.00 3.15
N SER A 88 -10.18 -1.83 2.79
CA SER A 88 -10.95 -1.71 1.54
C SER A 88 -12.40 -2.17 1.70
N GLY A 89 -13.25 -1.84 0.73
CA GLY A 89 -14.68 -2.12 0.80
C GLY A 89 -15.04 -3.61 0.99
N LYS A 90 -14.15 -4.55 0.64
CA LYS A 90 -14.37 -5.99 0.88
C LYS A 90 -14.36 -6.35 2.38
N ASN A 91 -13.64 -5.57 3.19
CA ASN A 91 -13.42 -5.75 4.63
C ASN A 91 -14.34 -4.86 5.49
N MET A 92 -15.37 -4.27 4.88
CA MET A 92 -16.32 -3.37 5.53
C MET A 92 -17.75 -3.88 5.38
N ARG A 93 -18.55 -3.80 6.44
CA ARG A 93 -20.00 -4.05 6.41
C ARG A 93 -20.75 -2.92 7.07
N LEU A 94 -21.97 -2.67 6.61
CA LEU A 94 -22.90 -1.77 7.27
C LEU A 94 -23.75 -2.57 8.26
N ARG A 95 -23.67 -2.19 9.53
CA ARG A 95 -24.59 -2.66 10.56
C ARG A 95 -25.65 -1.59 10.76
N SER A 96 -26.91 -1.92 10.49
CA SER A 96 -28.04 -1.06 10.81
C SER A 96 -28.64 -1.46 12.16
N SER A 97 -28.82 -0.50 13.06
CA SER A 97 -29.48 -0.69 14.35
C SER A 97 -30.30 0.55 14.68
N ASN A 98 -31.63 0.41 14.80
CA ASN A 98 -32.61 1.44 15.18
C ASN A 98 -32.16 2.89 14.90
N ARG A 99 -32.30 3.32 13.63
CA ARG A 99 -31.96 4.66 13.07
C ARG A 99 -30.47 5.01 12.96
N ASN A 100 -29.56 4.19 13.45
CA ASN A 100 -28.12 4.39 13.26
C ASN A 100 -27.53 3.33 12.31
N SER A 101 -26.71 3.80 11.37
CA SER A 101 -25.86 2.96 10.53
C SER A 101 -24.43 3.07 11.04
N THR A 102 -23.80 1.95 11.35
CA THR A 102 -22.40 1.89 11.76
C THR A 102 -21.62 1.05 10.77
N VAL A 103 -20.49 1.57 10.31
CA VAL A 103 -19.52 0.81 9.52
C VAL A 103 -18.75 -0.10 10.47
N VAL A 104 -18.72 -1.39 10.18
CA VAL A 104 -17.94 -2.39 10.91
C VAL A 104 -16.83 -2.88 9.99
N VAL A 105 -15.61 -2.92 10.52
CA VAL A 105 -14.41 -3.34 9.83
C VAL A 105 -13.95 -4.67 10.43
N PHE A 106 -13.64 -5.65 9.58
CA PHE A 106 -13.22 -6.99 9.96
C PHE A 106 -12.01 -7.41 9.12
N ASP A 107 -11.46 -8.58 9.39
CA ASP A 107 -10.28 -9.11 8.68
C ASP A 107 -8.98 -8.34 8.98
N TRP A 108 -8.64 -8.26 10.27
CA TRP A 108 -7.47 -7.55 10.79
C TRP A 108 -6.17 -8.37 10.69
N GLU A 109 -6.08 -9.34 9.77
CA GLU A 109 -4.91 -10.23 9.67
C GLU A 109 -3.62 -9.50 9.28
N ASP A 110 -3.73 -8.47 8.45
CA ASP A 110 -2.64 -7.60 8.01
C ASP A 110 -2.39 -6.40 8.95
N ALA A 111 -3.07 -6.37 10.10
CA ALA A 111 -3.02 -5.22 10.98
C ALA A 111 -1.66 -5.06 11.66
N ALA A 112 -1.15 -3.83 11.68
CA ALA A 112 0.15 -3.51 12.24
C ALA A 112 0.17 -2.12 12.87
N TRP A 113 1.08 -1.90 13.82
CA TRP A 113 1.38 -0.56 14.30
C TRP A 113 2.23 0.17 13.27
N GLY A 114 1.75 1.32 12.79
CA GLY A 114 2.39 2.04 11.71
C GLY A 114 1.79 3.41 11.46
N VAL A 115 2.32 4.07 10.43
CA VAL A 115 1.72 5.29 9.90
C VAL A 115 0.49 4.89 9.08
N PRO A 116 -0.70 5.50 9.28
CA PRO A 116 -1.95 5.08 8.63
C PRO A 116 -2.03 5.49 7.16
N ALA A 117 -0.89 5.57 6.45
CA ALA A 117 -0.86 5.95 5.04
C ALA A 117 -1.69 4.98 4.20
N LEU A 118 -1.46 3.67 4.38
CA LEU A 118 -2.08 2.63 3.56
C LEU A 118 -3.60 2.60 3.70
N ASP A 119 -4.11 2.83 4.92
CA ASP A 119 -5.55 2.90 5.19
C ASP A 119 -6.19 4.20 4.69
N LEU A 120 -5.39 5.26 4.52
CA LEU A 120 -5.86 6.54 3.98
C LEU A 120 -5.77 6.61 2.46
N ALA A 121 -5.31 5.56 1.77
CA ALA A 121 -5.22 5.52 0.32
C ALA A 121 -6.54 5.96 -0.34
N GLN A 122 -6.43 6.83 -1.34
CA GLN A 122 -7.55 7.43 -2.05
C GLN A 122 -7.78 6.74 -3.40
N LEU A 123 -8.97 6.91 -3.96
CA LEU A 123 -9.33 6.39 -5.29
C LEU A 123 -9.68 7.54 -6.23
N ALA A 124 -9.02 7.58 -7.38
CA ALA A 124 -9.31 8.50 -8.48
C ALA A 124 -10.08 7.82 -9.62
N VAL A 125 -9.96 6.49 -9.75
CA VAL A 125 -10.63 5.71 -10.80
C VAL A 125 -11.93 5.12 -10.24
N PRO A 126 -13.11 5.42 -10.81
CA PRO A 126 -14.41 4.99 -10.26
C PRO A 126 -14.60 3.47 -10.15
N SER A 127 -13.92 2.68 -10.99
CA SER A 127 -13.97 1.22 -10.95
C SER A 127 -13.00 0.61 -9.94
N SER A 128 -12.11 1.40 -9.35
CA SER A 128 -11.13 0.93 -8.39
C SER A 128 -11.80 0.50 -7.09
N LYS A 129 -11.28 -0.56 -6.49
CA LYS A 129 -11.70 -1.09 -5.19
C LYS A 129 -10.51 -1.27 -4.25
N LEU A 130 -9.42 -0.57 -4.54
CA LEU A 130 -8.16 -0.74 -3.84
C LEU A 130 -8.26 -0.35 -2.37
N SER A 131 -9.01 0.68 -2.02
CA SER A 131 -9.08 1.19 -0.65
C SER A 131 -10.51 1.53 -0.24
N ALA A 132 -10.68 1.88 1.04
CA ALA A 132 -11.94 2.40 1.56
C ALA A 132 -12.20 3.85 1.12
N ASN A 133 -11.18 4.56 0.61
CA ASN A 133 -11.24 5.96 0.18
C ASN A 133 -11.88 6.89 1.24
N PRO A 134 -11.38 6.93 2.48
CA PRO A 134 -12.00 7.72 3.54
C PRO A 134 -11.88 9.22 3.24
N ASP A 135 -12.89 10.00 3.67
CA ASP A 135 -12.80 11.46 3.63
C ASP A 135 -11.70 11.95 4.58
N ILE A 136 -10.63 12.48 4.01
CA ILE A 136 -9.43 12.88 4.74
C ILE A 136 -9.71 14.01 5.72
N HIS A 137 -10.61 14.94 5.38
CA HIS A 137 -10.95 16.05 6.25
C HIS A 137 -11.68 15.57 7.52
N THR A 138 -12.63 14.65 7.38
CA THR A 138 -13.34 14.00 8.50
C THR A 138 -12.41 13.14 9.34
N TYR A 139 -11.51 12.39 8.71
CA TYR A 139 -10.50 11.62 9.42
C TYR A 139 -9.59 12.54 10.25
N TRP A 140 -9.02 13.57 9.63
CA TRP A 140 -8.18 14.59 10.29
C TRP A 140 -8.91 15.26 11.46
N SER A 141 -10.16 15.70 11.27
CA SER A 141 -10.92 16.40 12.31
C SER A 141 -11.14 15.53 13.55
N THR A 142 -11.18 14.21 13.38
CA THR A 142 -11.29 13.22 14.45
C THR A 142 -9.97 12.99 15.17
N VAL A 143 -8.85 12.92 14.43
CA VAL A 143 -7.55 12.53 15.00
C VAL A 143 -6.65 13.70 15.39
N ARG A 144 -7.01 14.94 15.04
CA ARG A 144 -6.21 16.15 15.32
C ARG A 144 -5.94 16.39 16.80
N GLU A 145 -6.82 15.93 17.70
CA GLU A 145 -6.58 16.05 19.15
C GLU A 145 -5.35 15.21 19.57
N ARG A 146 -5.13 14.08 18.91
CA ARG A 146 -3.99 13.19 19.15
C ARG A 146 -2.71 13.68 18.49
N TRP A 147 -2.84 14.32 17.33
CA TRP A 147 -1.73 14.82 16.51
C TRP A 147 -1.95 16.27 16.06
N PRO A 148 -1.89 17.25 16.99
CA PRO A 148 -2.26 18.64 16.71
C PRO A 148 -1.27 19.34 15.76
N GLU A 149 -0.02 18.89 15.72
CA GLU A 149 1.05 19.47 14.90
C GLU A 149 0.95 19.10 13.41
N ALA A 150 0.11 18.13 13.05
CA ALA A 150 -0.03 17.67 11.66
C ALA A 150 -1.14 18.45 10.94
N SER A 151 -0.74 19.26 9.95
CA SER A 151 -1.67 20.06 9.15
C SER A 151 -2.57 19.19 8.24
N PRO A 152 -3.76 19.66 7.85
CA PRO A 152 -4.62 18.97 6.88
C PRO A 152 -3.89 18.59 5.58
N GLU A 153 -3.00 19.45 5.10
CA GLU A 153 -2.17 19.19 3.91
C GLU A 153 -1.20 18.03 4.13
N ALA A 154 -0.62 17.91 5.33
CA ALA A 154 0.24 16.78 5.67
C ALA A 154 -0.54 15.46 5.63
N TRP A 155 -1.79 15.43 6.12
CA TRP A 155 -2.67 14.27 6.03
C TRP A 155 -3.07 13.93 4.61
N ARG A 156 -3.30 14.94 3.76
CA ARG A 156 -3.58 14.72 2.33
C ARG A 156 -2.37 14.15 1.60
N ARG A 157 -1.17 14.69 1.83
CA ARG A 157 0.08 14.11 1.27
C ARG A 157 0.33 12.70 1.79
N LEU A 158 0.01 12.43 3.05
CA LEU A 158 0.12 11.09 3.63
C LEU A 158 -0.82 10.10 2.94
N ALA A 159 -2.06 10.51 2.67
CA ALA A 159 -3.02 9.72 1.91
C ALA A 159 -2.53 9.45 0.48
N ASP A 160 -1.98 10.46 -0.20
CA ASP A 160 -1.42 10.32 -1.55
C ASP A 160 -0.22 9.34 -1.55
N CYS A 161 0.68 9.42 -0.56
CA CYS A 161 1.74 8.41 -0.35
C CYS A 161 1.14 7.02 -0.12
N GLY A 162 0.08 6.93 0.68
CA GLY A 162 -0.70 5.72 0.92
C GLY A 162 -1.20 5.07 -0.36
N THR A 163 -1.75 5.86 -1.28
CA THR A 163 -2.23 5.40 -2.59
C THR A 163 -1.09 4.80 -3.43
N VAL A 164 0.10 5.42 -3.44
CA VAL A 164 1.28 4.87 -4.12
C VAL A 164 1.65 3.49 -3.55
N PHE A 165 1.75 3.36 -2.22
CA PHE A 165 2.09 2.06 -1.63
C PHE A 165 0.98 1.01 -1.80
N ARG A 166 -0.29 1.44 -1.80
CA ARG A 166 -1.44 0.55 -1.99
C ARG A 166 -1.49 -0.03 -3.40
N THR A 167 -1.24 0.79 -4.42
CA THR A 167 -1.19 0.36 -5.82
C THR A 167 -0.02 -0.59 -6.07
N LEU A 168 1.15 -0.34 -5.48
CA LEU A 168 2.28 -1.27 -5.51
C LEU A 168 1.97 -2.60 -4.82
N SER A 169 1.30 -2.56 -3.67
CA SER A 169 0.90 -3.78 -2.94
C SER A 169 -0.08 -4.61 -3.75
N ALA A 170 -1.13 -3.99 -4.30
CA ALA A 170 -2.11 -4.66 -5.14
C ALA A 170 -1.49 -5.27 -6.41
N LEU A 171 -0.59 -4.53 -7.05
CA LEU A 171 0.15 -5.03 -8.20
C LEU A 171 1.04 -6.23 -7.82
N SER A 172 1.64 -6.22 -6.62
CA SER A 172 2.44 -7.36 -6.12
C SER A 172 1.59 -8.60 -5.84
N TRP A 173 0.38 -8.42 -5.31
CA TRP A 173 -0.57 -9.51 -5.06
C TRP A 173 -1.05 -10.12 -6.37
N ASP A 174 -1.47 -9.29 -7.33
CA ASP A 174 -1.93 -9.77 -8.63
C ASP A 174 -0.80 -10.41 -9.45
N ALA A 175 0.44 -9.92 -9.31
CA ALA A 175 1.60 -10.49 -9.99
C ALA A 175 1.84 -11.96 -9.62
N GLN A 176 1.53 -12.39 -8.40
CA GLN A 176 1.65 -13.79 -7.98
C GLN A 176 0.68 -14.70 -8.75
N ASN A 177 -0.46 -14.16 -9.16
CA ASN A 177 -1.48 -14.90 -9.92
C ASN A 177 -1.16 -15.00 -11.42
N LEU A 178 -0.22 -14.19 -11.93
CA LEU A 178 0.17 -14.20 -13.34
C LEU A 178 0.85 -15.49 -13.80
N ALA A 179 1.38 -16.29 -12.88
CA ALA A 179 1.98 -17.58 -13.18
C ALA A 179 0.94 -18.70 -13.46
N HIS A 180 -0.34 -18.42 -13.25
CA HIS A 180 -1.42 -19.41 -13.34
C HIS A 180 -2.30 -19.17 -14.57
N ASP A 181 -3.06 -20.18 -14.99
CA ASP A 181 -3.95 -20.13 -16.18
C ASP A 181 -5.02 -19.02 -16.12
N TRP A 182 -5.25 -18.47 -14.93
CA TRP A 182 -6.20 -17.41 -14.64
C TRP A 182 -5.59 -16.00 -14.72
N ALA A 183 -4.34 -15.86 -15.18
CA ALA A 183 -3.63 -14.58 -15.29
C ALA A 183 -4.47 -13.48 -15.95
N HIS A 184 -5.25 -13.82 -16.97
CA HIS A 184 -6.13 -12.90 -17.70
C HIS A 184 -7.16 -12.18 -16.80
N ALA A 185 -7.61 -12.83 -15.71
CA ALA A 185 -8.54 -12.23 -14.75
C ALA A 185 -7.89 -11.12 -13.91
N TYR A 186 -6.57 -11.15 -13.74
CA TYR A 186 -5.80 -10.21 -12.92
C TYR A 186 -5.15 -9.09 -13.75
N VAL A 187 -4.80 -9.35 -15.02
CA VAL A 187 -4.24 -8.34 -15.94
C VAL A 187 -5.18 -7.15 -16.13
N GLY A 188 -6.50 -7.35 -16.08
CA GLY A 188 -7.49 -6.27 -16.16
C GLY A 188 -7.37 -5.26 -15.01
N GLY A 189 -7.07 -5.73 -13.80
CA GLY A 189 -6.89 -4.88 -12.61
C GLY A 189 -5.63 -4.01 -12.67
N MET A 190 -4.56 -4.51 -13.30
CA MET A 190 -3.26 -3.83 -13.34
C MET A 190 -3.30 -2.45 -14.00
N HIS A 191 -4.16 -2.25 -15.00
CA HIS A 191 -4.33 -0.93 -15.64
C HIS A 191 -4.97 0.08 -14.70
N VAL A 192 -5.91 -0.37 -13.86
CA VAL A 192 -6.52 0.47 -12.83
C VAL A 192 -5.48 0.86 -11.79
N TYR A 193 -4.60 -0.06 -11.40
CA TYR A 193 -3.55 0.20 -10.40
C TYR A 193 -2.51 1.20 -10.92
N ALA A 194 -2.12 1.07 -12.19
CA ALA A 194 -1.22 2.03 -12.84
C ALA A 194 -1.82 3.44 -12.90
N ALA A 195 -3.11 3.57 -13.27
CA ALA A 195 -3.78 4.87 -13.32
C ALA A 195 -3.89 5.54 -11.94
N GLU A 196 -4.21 4.76 -10.89
CA GLU A 196 -4.23 5.25 -9.52
C GLU A 196 -2.82 5.65 -9.03
N PHE A 197 -1.80 4.89 -9.42
CA PHE A 197 -0.39 5.18 -9.11
C PHE A 197 0.05 6.48 -9.75
N ASP A 198 -0.19 6.67 -11.04
CA ASP A 198 0.16 7.88 -11.79
C ASP A 198 -0.54 9.11 -11.19
N HIS A 199 -1.84 9.00 -10.90
CA HIS A 199 -2.59 10.08 -10.26
C HIS A 199 -2.04 10.45 -8.88
N ALA A 200 -1.64 9.47 -8.08
CA ALA A 200 -1.04 9.73 -6.77
C ALA A 200 0.34 10.40 -6.88
N LEU A 201 1.18 10.00 -7.85
CA LEU A 201 2.47 10.64 -8.09
C LEU A 201 2.35 12.08 -8.58
N GLU A 202 1.36 12.37 -9.45
CA GLU A 202 1.05 13.74 -9.87
C GLU A 202 0.70 14.62 -8.67
N ARG A 203 -0.15 14.13 -7.76
CA ARG A 203 -0.56 14.86 -6.56
C ARG A 203 0.57 15.08 -5.55
N LEU A 204 1.58 14.20 -5.56
CA LEU A 204 2.79 14.33 -4.75
C LEU A 204 3.86 15.22 -5.40
N GLU A 205 3.67 15.62 -6.65
CA GLU A 205 4.66 16.33 -7.48
C GLU A 205 5.94 15.50 -7.68
N TRP A 206 5.86 14.17 -7.67
CA TRP A 206 7.01 13.26 -7.78
C TRP A 206 7.36 12.88 -9.23
N ASN A 207 6.54 13.30 -10.20
CA ASN A 207 6.75 13.09 -11.63
C ASN A 207 7.56 14.21 -12.32
N GLN A 208 8.33 15.01 -11.56
CA GLN A 208 9.18 16.11 -12.07
C GLN A 208 10.59 15.62 -12.44
#